data_AF-A0A2W4X7Q5-F1
#
_entry.id   AF-A0A2W4X7Q5-F1
#
_cell.length_a   1.000
_cell.length_b   1.000
_cell.length_c   1.000
_cell.angle_alpha   90.00
_cell.angle_beta   90.00
_cell.angle_gamma   90.00
#
_symmetry.space_group_name_H-M   'P 1'
#
loop_
_entity.id
_entity.type
_entity.pdbx_description
1 polymer ?
#
loop_
_entity_poly.entity_id
_entity_poly.type
_entity_poly.pdbx_seq_one_letter_code
_entity_poly.pdbx_strand_id
1 'polypeptide(L)'
;MQPPSFQGQRVFIKPNYNTGNPAPAVTDPAVLEASLQEIQGTAISQIAVGDRSGMAETRSAMQQMKVFDTNKAELLAISATSGRKS
;
A
#
# COMPACT_ATOMS: atom_id res chain seq x y z
N MET A 1 4.08 20.67 11.53
CA MET A 1 3.96 20.78 10.06
C MET A 1 2.62 20.15 9.68
N GLN A 2 1.79 20.83 8.88
CA GLN A 2 0.60 20.18 8.31
C GLN A 2 1.02 19.36 7.09
N PRO A 3 0.45 18.15 6.89
CA PRO A 3 0.64 17.44 5.64
C PRO A 3 0.09 18.26 4.46
N PRO A 4 0.66 18.10 3.25
CA PRO A 4 0.14 18.75 2.06
C PRO A 4 -1.30 18.31 1.77
N SER A 5 -2.08 19.18 1.11
CA SER A 5 -3.41 18.81 0.61
C SER A 5 -3.30 17.70 -0.44
N PHE A 6 -4.21 16.73 -0.38
CA PHE A 6 -4.35 15.68 -1.39
C PHE A 6 -5.44 15.97 -2.44
N GLN A 7 -6.05 17.17 -2.40
CA GLN A 7 -7.14 17.53 -3.33
C GLN A 7 -6.70 17.48 -4.80
N GLY A 8 -7.42 16.72 -5.62
CA GLY A 8 -7.14 16.46 -7.03
C GLY A 8 -5.96 15.51 -7.28
N GLN A 9 -5.21 15.12 -6.23
CA GLN A 9 -3.98 14.37 -6.39
C GLN A 9 -4.25 12.89 -6.58
N ARG A 10 -3.33 12.23 -7.30
CA ARG A 10 -3.19 10.78 -7.31
C ARG A 10 -2.21 10.39 -6.23
N VAL A 11 -2.65 9.56 -5.30
CA VAL A 11 -1.86 9.17 -4.13
C VAL A 11 -1.40 7.73 -4.28
N PHE A 12 -0.10 7.50 -4.06
CA PHE A 12 0.46 6.16 -3.93
C PHE A 12 0.92 5.94 -2.50
N ILE A 13 0.43 4.88 -1.86
CA ILE A 13 0.84 4.47 -0.52
C ILE A 13 1.74 3.25 -0.65
N LYS A 14 2.94 3.38 -0.09
CA LYS A 14 3.92 2.31 -0.03
C LYS A 14 4.00 1.72 1.38
N PRO A 15 3.20 0.69 1.73
CA PRO A 15 3.40 -0.02 2.98
C PRO A 15 4.78 -0.73 2.98
N ASN A 16 5.18 -1.24 4.13
CA ASN A 16 6.34 -2.12 4.26
C ASN A 16 5.85 -3.56 4.47
N TYR A 17 5.83 -4.35 3.39
CA TYR A 17 5.50 -5.79 3.39
C TYR A 17 6.64 -6.58 2.75
N ASN A 18 7.85 -6.37 3.27
CA ASN A 18 9.06 -7.01 2.79
C ASN A 18 9.24 -8.44 3.34
N THR A 19 8.61 -8.78 4.46
CA THR A 19 8.70 -10.06 5.16
C THR A 19 7.32 -10.38 5.74
N GLY A 20 6.79 -11.60 5.70
CA GLY A 20 5.48 -11.93 6.29
C GLY A 20 5.43 -11.90 7.84
N ASN A 21 6.37 -11.20 8.47
CA ASN A 21 6.51 -11.10 9.92
C ASN A 21 5.40 -10.23 10.53
N PRO A 22 5.09 -10.37 11.82
CA PRO A 22 4.16 -9.46 12.50
C PRO A 22 4.75 -8.04 12.62
N ALA A 23 3.88 -7.05 12.81
CA ALA A 23 4.30 -5.69 13.17
C ALA A 23 5.18 -5.72 14.45
N PRO A 24 6.19 -4.83 14.59
CA PRO A 24 6.50 -3.67 13.75
C PRO A 24 7.45 -3.97 12.57
N ALA A 25 7.76 -5.24 12.28
CA ALA A 25 8.62 -5.59 11.14
C ALA A 25 7.96 -5.27 9.79
N VAL A 26 6.63 -5.24 9.76
CA VAL A 26 5.78 -4.83 8.65
C VAL A 26 4.85 -3.70 9.06
N THR A 27 4.22 -3.05 8.07
CA THR A 27 3.11 -2.13 8.32
C THR A 27 1.93 -2.88 8.96
N ASP A 28 1.50 -2.40 10.13
CA ASP A 28 0.28 -2.88 10.77
C ASP A 28 -0.94 -2.62 9.85
N PRO A 29 -1.78 -3.63 9.55
CA PRO A 29 -2.99 -3.46 8.76
C PRO A 29 -3.91 -2.34 9.25
N ALA A 30 -4.06 -2.16 10.56
CA ALA A 30 -4.93 -1.12 11.13
C ALA A 30 -4.38 0.28 10.86
N VAL A 31 -3.05 0.44 10.85
CA VAL A 31 -2.39 1.71 10.48
C VAL A 31 -2.58 1.99 9.00
N LEU A 32 -2.44 0.99 8.13
CA LEU A 32 -2.71 1.13 6.70
C LEU A 32 -4.17 1.52 6.45
N GLU A 33 -5.11 0.85 7.11
CA GLU A 33 -6.54 1.15 6.99
C GLU A 33 -6.89 2.57 7.44
N ALA A 34 -6.42 2.99 8.62
CA ALA A 34 -6.63 4.36 9.11
C ALA A 34 -6.05 5.40 8.15
N SER A 35 -4.86 5.15 7.59
CA SER A 35 -4.23 6.04 6.61
C SER A 35 -5.06 6.15 5.32
N LEU A 36 -5.59 5.01 4.84
CA LEU A 36 -6.47 4.98 3.67
C LEU A 36 -7.75 5.77 3.91
N GLN A 37 -8.39 5.61 5.08
CA GLN A 37 -9.60 6.34 5.46
C GLN A 37 -9.37 7.85 5.53
N GLU A 38 -8.24 8.29 6.12
CA GLU A 38 -7.88 9.70 6.20
C GLU A 38 -7.70 10.32 4.80
N ILE A 39 -6.98 9.63 3.92
CA ILE A 39 -6.72 10.13 2.56
C ILE A 39 -7.99 10.11 1.70
N GLN A 40 -8.81 9.06 1.79
CA GLN A 40 -10.11 8.96 1.11
C GLN A 40 -11.13 10.00 1.60
N GLY A 41 -11.01 10.46 2.85
CA GLY A 41 -11.81 11.58 3.37
C GLY A 41 -11.52 12.93 2.70
N THR A 42 -10.50 13.00 1.84
CA THR A 42 -10.15 14.18 1.05
C THR A 42 -10.58 14.04 -0.41
N ALA A 43 -10.63 15.14 -1.16
CA ALA A 43 -11.02 15.15 -2.57
C ALA A 43 -9.89 14.66 -3.51
N ILE A 44 -9.34 13.46 -3.28
CA ILE A 44 -8.35 12.82 -4.16
C ILE A 44 -8.96 12.43 -5.51
N SER A 45 -8.12 12.31 -6.55
CA SER A 45 -8.55 11.73 -7.83
C SER A 45 -8.37 10.21 -7.90
N GLN A 46 -7.36 9.66 -7.22
CA GLN A 46 -7.09 8.23 -7.20
C GLN A 46 -6.19 7.85 -6.02
N ILE A 47 -6.33 6.62 -5.52
CA ILE A 47 -5.41 6.02 -4.55
C ILE A 47 -4.94 4.65 -5.03
N ALA A 48 -3.63 4.39 -4.91
CA ALA A 48 -3.04 3.09 -5.21
C ALA A 48 -2.17 2.65 -4.03
N VAL A 49 -2.18 1.35 -3.72
CA VAL A 49 -1.33 0.76 -2.69
C VAL A 49 -0.44 -0.27 -3.35
N GLY A 50 0.86 -0.16 -3.13
CA GLY A 50 1.81 -1.12 -3.67
C GLY A 50 3.10 -1.10 -2.87
N ASP A 51 3.75 -2.25 -2.77
CA ASP A 51 5.11 -2.32 -2.26
C ASP A 51 6.01 -3.02 -3.28
N ARG A 52 7.29 -2.66 -3.24
CA ARG A 52 8.35 -3.33 -3.98
C ARG A 52 9.56 -3.38 -3.07
N SER A 53 9.53 -4.30 -2.12
CA SER A 53 10.76 -4.67 -1.46
C SER A 53 11.64 -5.41 -2.47
N GLY A 54 12.97 -5.26 -2.38
CA GLY A 54 13.90 -5.98 -3.27
C GLY A 54 13.87 -7.51 -3.11
N MET A 55 13.02 -8.05 -2.24
CA MET A 55 12.88 -9.48 -1.95
C MET A 55 11.73 -10.09 -2.74
N ALA A 56 11.90 -11.34 -3.16
CA ALA A 56 11.08 -12.03 -4.14
C ALA A 56 9.60 -12.27 -3.72
N GLU A 57 9.21 -11.93 -2.50
CA GLU A 57 7.93 -12.35 -1.91
C GLU A 57 6.93 -11.22 -1.61
N THR A 58 7.19 -9.99 -2.08
CA THR A 58 6.35 -8.82 -1.74
C THR A 58 4.86 -9.03 -2.05
N ARG A 59 4.51 -9.68 -3.16
CA ARG A 59 3.09 -9.97 -3.50
C ARG A 59 2.45 -10.92 -2.50
N SER A 60 3.14 -12.01 -2.13
CA SER A 60 2.66 -13.00 -1.18
C SER A 60 2.47 -12.38 0.21
N ALA A 61 3.40 -11.53 0.64
CA ALA A 61 3.27 -10.79 1.89
C ALA A 61 2.05 -9.84 1.89
N MET A 62 1.84 -9.08 0.81
CA MET A 62 0.64 -8.24 0.65
C MET A 62 -0.68 -9.06 0.65
N GLN A 63 -0.66 -10.29 0.13
CA GLN A 63 -1.82 -11.20 0.18
C GLN A 63 -2.09 -11.72 1.59
N GLN A 64 -1.05 -12.17 2.30
CA GLN A 64 -1.16 -12.61 3.70
C GLN A 64 -1.72 -11.51 4.59
N MET A 65 -1.33 -10.26 4.32
CA MET A 65 -1.77 -9.08 5.05
C MET A 65 -3.09 -8.50 4.53
N LYS A 66 -3.78 -9.20 3.60
CA LYS A 66 -5.09 -8.85 3.06
C LYS A 66 -5.18 -7.44 2.45
N VAL A 67 -4.07 -6.91 1.95
CA VAL A 67 -4.01 -5.57 1.33
C VAL A 67 -4.94 -5.49 0.11
N PHE A 68 -5.07 -6.60 -0.62
CA PHE A 68 -5.91 -6.72 -1.81
C PHE A 68 -7.41 -6.87 -1.49
N ASP A 69 -7.78 -7.22 -0.26
CA ASP A 69 -9.18 -7.44 0.15
C ASP A 69 -9.87 -6.12 0.55
N THR A 70 -9.15 -5.00 0.51
CA THR A 70 -9.66 -3.68 0.89
C THR A 70 -10.65 -3.17 -0.16
N ASN A 71 -11.92 -3.55 -0.03
CA ASN A 71 -13.02 -3.30 -0.98
C ASN A 71 -13.56 -1.85 -0.98
N LYS A 72 -12.71 -0.82 -0.99
CA LYS A 72 -13.18 0.58 -1.08
C LYS A 72 -12.38 1.40 -2.09
N ALA A 73 -13.02 1.60 -3.25
CA ALA A 73 -12.70 2.50 -4.37
C ALA A 73 -11.30 2.34 -5.00
N GLU A 74 -11.28 1.71 -6.18
CA GLU A 74 -10.15 1.65 -7.15
C GLU A 74 -8.74 1.60 -6.55
N LEU A 75 -8.49 0.62 -5.69
CA LEU A 75 -7.12 0.26 -5.34
C LEU A 75 -6.49 -0.50 -6.52
N LEU A 76 -5.73 0.22 -7.34
CA LEU A 76 -4.78 -0.38 -8.28
C LEU A 76 -3.62 -0.97 -7.48
N ALA A 77 -3.78 -2.22 -7.05
CA ALA A 77 -2.75 -2.95 -6.35
C ALA A 77 -1.75 -3.51 -7.36
N ILE A 78 -0.66 -2.77 -7.59
CA ILE A 78 0.37 -3.12 -8.56
C ILE A 78 1.49 -3.89 -7.83
N SER A 79 1.63 -5.19 -8.12
CA SER A 79 2.82 -5.97 -7.77
C SER A 79 3.73 -6.08 -8.99
N ALA A 80 4.88 -5.42 -8.99
CA ALA A 80 5.86 -5.57 -10.06
C ALA A 80 6.60 -6.90 -9.91
N THR A 81 6.48 -7.81 -10.90
CA THR A 81 7.37 -8.97 -11.03
C THR A 81 8.78 -8.50 -11.37
N SER A 82 9.79 -8.94 -10.60
CA SER A 82 11.18 -8.70 -10.95
C SER A 82 11.51 -9.51 -12.22
N GLY A 83 11.80 -8.82 -13.31
CA GLY A 83 12.59 -9.41 -14.38
C GLY A 83 13.95 -9.81 -13.79
N ARG A 84 14.31 -11.09 -13.86
CA ARG A 84 15.67 -11.54 -13.58
C ARG A 84 16.61 -10.68 -14.42
N LYS A 85 17.52 -9.94 -13.79
CA LYS A 85 18.76 -9.59 -14.47
C LYS A 85 19.52 -10.90 -14.65
N SER A 86 19.56 -11.37 -15.90
CA SER A 86 20.55 -12.33 -16.38
C SER A 86 21.95 -11.75 -16.28
#